data_AF-A0A6A7GDT1-F1
#
_entry.id   AF-A0A6A7GDT1-F1
#
_cell.length_a   1.000
_cell.length_b   1.000
_cell.length_c   1.000
_cell.angle_alpha   90.00
_cell.angle_beta   90.00
_cell.angle_gamma   90.00
#
_symmetry.space_group_name_H-M   'P 1'
#
loop_
_entity.id
_entity.type
_entity.pdbx_description
1 polymer ?
#
loop_
_entity_poly.entity_id
_entity_poly.type
_entity_poly.pdbx_seq_one_letter_code
_entity_poly.pdbx_strand_id
1 'polypeptide(L)'
;MTMKKKLKEIDLYSPIKTFFTDLGYQVKGEINNCDIVAKRGKQTIIIELKLNLNITLLLQAISRFSLSDNVYIAIPKQCTLLKKNKIQIKVLLSRLGIGLILVDIQKTISYVEVVLDKSEYRPRKNKAQQKCLEKEFLTRLGDTQAGGSTRQKVGLTA
;
A
#
# COMPACT_ATOMS: atom_id res chain seq x y z
N MET A 1 17.04 14.27 29.39
CA MET A 1 16.91 13.47 28.15
C MET A 1 15.44 13.18 27.91
N THR A 2 14.80 13.85 26.95
CA THR A 2 13.39 13.62 26.64
C THR A 2 13.27 12.26 25.97
N MET A 3 12.70 11.26 26.65
CA MET A 3 12.44 9.95 26.06
C MET A 3 11.62 10.12 24.79
N LYS A 4 12.17 9.70 23.65
CA LYS A 4 11.48 9.72 22.36
C LYS A 4 10.35 8.70 22.43
N LYS A 5 9.09 9.16 22.57
CA LYS A 5 7.90 8.28 22.62
C LYS A 5 7.95 7.33 21.42
N LYS A 6 7.96 6.02 21.68
CA LYS A 6 7.87 4.98 20.64
C LYS A 6 6.48 5.06 20.03
N LEU A 7 6.44 5.21 18.71
CA LEU A 7 5.20 5.26 17.93
C LEU A 7 4.44 3.92 18.05
N LYS A 8 3.13 3.98 18.30
CA LYS A 8 2.20 2.84 18.35
C LYS A 8 1.11 2.99 17.31
N GLU A 9 0.44 1.90 16.97
CA GLU A 9 -0.64 1.90 15.96
C GLU A 9 -1.81 2.79 16.38
N ILE A 10 -2.14 2.80 17.67
CA ILE A 10 -3.15 3.71 18.24
C ILE A 10 -2.83 5.20 18.03
N ASP A 11 -1.56 5.57 17.87
CA ASP A 11 -1.19 6.96 17.59
C ASP A 11 -1.64 7.39 16.16
N LEU A 12 -1.92 6.44 15.26
CA LEU A 12 -2.50 6.70 13.92
C LEU A 12 -4.01 6.95 13.98
N TYR A 13 -4.70 6.41 14.99
CA TYR A 13 -6.16 6.43 15.06
C TYR A 13 -6.72 7.85 15.15
N SER A 14 -6.20 8.65 16.09
CA SER A 14 -6.75 9.98 16.37
C SER A 14 -6.66 10.93 15.16
N PRO A 15 -5.52 11.07 14.46
CA PRO A 15 -5.44 11.88 13.25
C PRO A 15 -6.44 11.46 12.16
N ILE A 16 -6.58 10.16 11.93
CA ILE A 16 -7.50 9.62 10.90
C ILE A 16 -8.95 9.88 11.30
N LYS A 17 -9.28 9.66 12.57
CA LYS A 17 -10.62 9.93 13.10
C LYS A 17 -11.00 11.38 12.90
N THR A 18 -10.13 12.32 13.27
CA THR A 18 -10.37 13.75 13.07
C THR A 18 -10.58 14.05 11.59
N PHE A 19 -9.67 13.61 10.72
CA PHE A 19 -9.76 13.84 9.28
C PHE A 19 -11.09 13.38 8.67
N PHE A 20 -11.56 12.17 8.96
CA PHE A 20 -12.85 11.69 8.43
C PHE A 20 -14.05 12.35 9.12
N THR A 21 -13.95 12.69 10.40
CA THR A 21 -15.02 13.41 11.11
C THR A 21 -15.25 14.79 10.52
N ASP A 22 -14.16 15.52 10.20
CA ASP A 22 -14.21 16.83 9.56
C ASP A 22 -14.83 16.77 8.15
N LEU A 23 -14.73 15.62 7.48
CA LEU A 23 -15.40 15.33 6.20
C LEU A 23 -16.87 14.89 6.37
N GLY A 24 -17.41 14.91 7.59
CA GLY A 24 -18.79 14.60 7.93
C GLY A 24 -19.08 13.10 8.08
N TYR A 25 -18.07 12.26 8.32
CA TYR A 25 -18.28 10.84 8.63
C TYR A 25 -18.46 10.62 10.13
N GLN A 26 -19.33 9.68 10.49
CA GLN A 26 -19.29 9.07 11.81
C GLN A 26 -18.18 8.03 11.83
N VAL A 27 -17.19 8.21 12.71
CA VAL A 27 -16.02 7.34 12.78
C VAL A 27 -15.99 6.55 14.09
N LYS A 28 -15.86 5.23 13.98
CA LYS A 28 -15.73 4.29 15.12
C LYS A 28 -14.53 3.37 14.89
N GLY A 29 -13.90 2.93 15.98
CA GLY A 29 -12.82 1.94 15.93
C GLY A 29 -13.30 0.55 16.35
N GLU A 30 -12.53 -0.48 15.99
CA GLU A 30 -12.72 -1.87 16.44
C GLU A 30 -14.12 -2.44 16.12
N ILE A 31 -14.62 -2.17 14.91
CA ILE A 31 -15.93 -2.68 14.46
C ILE A 31 -15.70 -3.90 13.59
N ASN A 32 -16.24 -5.05 13.99
CA ASN A 32 -16.12 -6.31 13.23
C ASN A 32 -14.65 -6.64 12.87
N ASN A 33 -13.75 -6.47 13.84
CA ASN A 33 -12.30 -6.62 13.70
C ASN A 33 -11.66 -5.69 12.65
N CYS A 34 -12.31 -4.58 12.28
CA CYS A 34 -11.73 -3.52 11.47
C CYS A 34 -11.24 -2.40 12.39
N ASP A 35 -10.00 -1.93 12.19
CA ASP A 35 -9.41 -0.92 13.06
C ASP A 35 -10.21 0.39 13.08
N ILE A 36 -10.64 0.87 11.92
CA ILE A 36 -11.50 2.05 11.78
C ILE A 36 -12.59 1.82 10.73
N VAL A 37 -13.81 2.21 11.07
CA VAL A 37 -14.94 2.32 10.14
C VAL A 37 -15.48 3.75 10.16
N ALA A 38 -15.48 4.39 8.99
CA ALA A 38 -16.07 5.72 8.77
C ALA A 38 -17.33 5.59 7.91
N LYS A 39 -18.47 6.06 8.43
CA LYS A 39 -19.78 5.92 7.77
C LYS A 39 -20.43 7.28 7.51
N ARG A 40 -20.95 7.48 6.30
CA ARG A 40 -21.72 8.68 5.91
C ARG A 40 -22.85 8.27 4.95
N GLY A 41 -24.09 8.33 5.43
CA GLY A 41 -25.24 7.82 4.68
C GLY A 41 -25.08 6.33 4.32
N LYS A 42 -25.10 6.02 3.03
CA LYS A 42 -24.88 4.66 2.49
C LYS A 42 -23.40 4.32 2.27
N GLN A 43 -22.50 5.30 2.36
CA GLN A 43 -21.07 5.09 2.15
C GLN A 43 -20.41 4.57 3.44
N THR A 44 -19.69 3.47 3.31
CA THR A 44 -18.86 2.87 4.38
C THR A 44 -17.41 2.85 3.90
N ILE A 45 -16.49 3.37 4.70
CA ILE A 45 -15.05 3.31 4.47
C ILE A 45 -14.41 2.51 5.59
N ILE A 46 -13.57 1.55 5.23
CA ILE A 46 -12.82 0.71 6.16
C ILE A 46 -11.34 1.07 6.04
N ILE A 47 -10.67 1.26 7.18
CA ILE A 47 -9.26 1.68 7.23
C ILE A 47 -8.52 0.77 8.20
N GLU A 48 -7.52 0.05 7.69
CA GLU A 48 -6.62 -0.79 8.47
C GLU A 48 -5.34 -0.02 8.81
N LEU A 49 -4.87 -0.10 10.06
CA LEU A 49 -3.74 0.65 10.59
C LEU A 49 -2.51 -0.25 10.75
N LYS A 50 -1.35 0.23 10.32
CA LYS A 50 -0.08 -0.43 10.65
C LYS A 50 1.07 0.56 10.69
N LEU A 51 2.07 0.30 11.53
CA LEU A 51 3.30 1.10 11.50
C LEU A 51 4.17 0.84 10.26
N ASN A 52 4.01 -0.32 9.62
CA ASN A 52 4.74 -0.71 8.43
C ASN A 52 3.83 -1.46 7.47
N LEU A 53 4.06 -1.26 6.17
CA LEU A 53 3.44 -2.10 5.16
C LEU A 53 4.04 -3.51 5.20
N ASN A 54 3.19 -4.53 5.37
CA ASN A 54 3.56 -5.93 5.36
C ASN A 54 2.45 -6.78 4.70
N ILE A 55 2.71 -8.06 4.47
CA ILE A 55 1.74 -8.96 3.81
C ILE A 55 0.46 -9.11 4.65
N THR A 56 0.58 -9.20 5.98
CA THR A 56 -0.59 -9.33 6.87
C THR A 56 -1.58 -8.17 6.68
N LEU A 57 -1.09 -6.92 6.64
CA LEU A 57 -1.90 -5.73 6.41
C LEU A 57 -2.59 -5.78 5.04
N LEU A 58 -1.88 -6.24 4.00
CA LEU A 58 -2.47 -6.39 2.67
C LEU A 58 -3.59 -7.43 2.68
N LEU A 59 -3.40 -8.57 3.33
CA LEU A 59 -4.42 -9.62 3.45
C LEU A 59 -5.63 -9.16 4.25
N GLN A 60 -5.41 -8.43 5.34
CA GLN A 60 -6.49 -7.80 6.11
C GLN A 60 -7.30 -6.87 5.21
N ALA A 61 -6.65 -5.91 4.53
CA ALA A 61 -7.33 -4.99 3.62
C ALA A 61 -8.09 -5.72 2.50
N ILE A 62 -7.49 -6.73 1.86
CA ILE A 62 -8.18 -7.54 0.84
C ILE A 62 -9.44 -8.19 1.41
N SER A 63 -9.39 -8.74 2.62
CA SER A 63 -10.56 -9.37 3.24
C SER A 63 -11.73 -8.39 3.45
N ARG A 64 -11.46 -7.09 3.61
CA ARG A 64 -12.48 -6.05 3.84
C ARG A 64 -13.30 -5.70 2.61
N PHE A 65 -12.88 -6.08 1.41
CA PHE A 65 -13.70 -5.94 0.21
C PHE A 65 -15.00 -6.74 0.28
N SER A 66 -15.09 -7.76 1.13
CA SER A 66 -16.37 -8.45 1.42
C SER A 66 -17.39 -7.57 2.16
N LEU A 67 -16.94 -6.46 2.76
CA LEU A 67 -17.75 -5.56 3.59
C LEU A 67 -17.94 -4.17 2.96
N SER A 68 -16.97 -3.71 2.15
CA SER A 68 -17.02 -2.40 1.48
C SER A 68 -16.07 -2.32 0.29
N ASP A 69 -16.48 -1.61 -0.76
CA ASP A 69 -15.62 -1.25 -1.90
C ASP A 69 -14.65 -0.09 -1.59
N ASN A 70 -14.74 0.53 -0.40
CA ASN A 70 -13.87 1.63 0.01
C ASN A 70 -12.95 1.15 1.14
N VAL A 71 -11.84 0.52 0.77
CA VAL A 71 -10.83 0.02 1.71
C VAL A 71 -9.54 0.81 1.57
N TYR A 72 -9.02 1.29 2.70
CA TYR A 72 -7.75 1.99 2.79
C TYR A 72 -6.83 1.29 3.79
N ILE A 73 -5.54 1.43 3.57
CA ILE A 73 -4.53 1.20 4.60
C ILE A 73 -3.95 2.54 5.03
N ALA A 74 -3.68 2.70 6.32
CA ALA A 74 -3.03 3.88 6.85
C ALA A 74 -1.74 3.55 7.58
N ILE A 75 -0.67 4.23 7.20
CA ILE A 75 0.68 4.01 7.74
C ILE A 75 1.37 5.35 8.05
N PRO A 76 2.39 5.37 8.93
CA PRO A 76 3.19 6.57 9.15
C PRO A 76 3.90 7.02 7.88
N LYS A 77 3.96 8.33 7.63
CA LYS A 77 4.70 8.93 6.51
C LYS A 77 6.19 8.56 6.53
N GLN A 78 6.73 8.23 7.71
CA GLN A 78 8.12 7.83 7.90
C GLN A 78 8.40 6.36 7.57
N CYS A 79 7.40 5.56 7.16
CA CYS A 79 7.57 4.15 6.81
C CYS A 79 8.70 3.96 5.78
N THR A 80 9.71 3.15 6.14
CA THR A 80 10.96 3.00 5.37
C THR A 80 10.73 2.30 4.03
N LEU A 81 9.87 1.28 4.00
CA LEU A 81 9.54 0.54 2.78
C LEU A 81 8.89 1.46 1.74
N LEU A 82 7.99 2.35 2.19
CA LEU A 82 7.35 3.33 1.31
C LEU A 82 8.36 4.31 0.71
N LYS A 83 9.34 4.77 1.50
CA LYS A 83 10.38 5.67 1.02
C LYS A 83 11.26 5.04 -0.07
N LYS A 84 11.60 3.76 0.08
CA LYS A 84 12.46 3.04 -0.88
C LYS A 84 11.70 2.62 -2.14
N ASN A 85 10.44 2.20 -2.02
CA ASN A 85 9.70 1.52 -3.10
C ASN A 85 8.38 2.23 -3.46
N LYS A 86 8.31 3.56 -3.27
CA LYS A 86 7.07 4.37 -3.40
C LYS A 86 6.24 4.04 -4.64
N ILE A 87 6.88 4.01 -5.81
CA ILE A 87 6.20 3.75 -7.09
C ILE A 87 5.63 2.34 -7.14
N GLN A 88 6.43 1.33 -6.79
CA GLN A 88 6.02 -0.08 -6.82
C GLN A 88 4.88 -0.36 -5.84
N ILE A 89 4.93 0.24 -4.64
CA ILE A 89 3.86 0.11 -3.64
C ILE A 89 2.58 0.78 -4.13
N LYS A 90 2.65 2.00 -4.69
CA LYS A 90 1.46 2.64 -5.28
C LYS A 90 0.85 1.79 -6.39
N VAL A 91 1.68 1.21 -7.27
CA VAL A 91 1.22 0.30 -8.33
C VAL A 91 0.58 -0.96 -7.76
N LEU A 92 1.17 -1.56 -6.73
CA LEU A 92 0.63 -2.74 -6.05
C LEU A 92 -0.73 -2.45 -5.42
N LEU A 93 -0.84 -1.39 -4.61
CA LEU A 93 -2.09 -1.03 -3.95
C LEU A 93 -3.17 -0.63 -4.95
N SER A 94 -2.80 0.09 -6.01
CA SER A 94 -3.72 0.42 -7.11
C SER A 94 -4.23 -0.85 -7.80
N ARG A 95 -3.35 -1.82 -8.10
CA ARG A 95 -3.73 -3.14 -8.64
C ARG A 95 -4.70 -3.90 -7.76
N LEU A 96 -4.59 -3.75 -6.45
CA LEU A 96 -5.48 -4.38 -5.48
C LEU A 96 -6.75 -3.58 -5.21
N GLY A 97 -6.89 -2.37 -5.77
CA GLY A 97 -8.02 -1.47 -5.49
C GLY A 97 -7.99 -0.85 -4.08
N ILE A 98 -6.86 -0.92 -3.37
CA ILE A 98 -6.71 -0.45 -1.99
C ILE A 98 -6.19 0.99 -1.99
N GLY A 99 -6.85 1.87 -1.25
CA GLY A 99 -6.38 3.24 -1.03
C GLY A 99 -5.24 3.32 -0.01
N LEU A 100 -4.41 4.36 -0.11
CA LEU A 100 -3.28 4.59 0.79
C LEU A 100 -3.39 5.94 1.50
N ILE A 101 -3.39 5.90 2.83
CA ILE A 101 -3.36 7.08 3.69
C ILE A 101 -1.99 7.14 4.39
N LEU A 102 -1.35 8.30 4.35
CA LEU A 102 -0.15 8.58 5.13
C LEU A 102 -0.48 9.51 6.27
N VAL A 103 -0.03 9.14 7.47
CA VAL A 103 -0.16 9.96 8.66
C VAL A 103 1.22 10.51 9.04
N ASP A 104 1.37 11.82 9.02
CA ASP A 104 2.54 12.50 9.55
C ASP A 104 2.30 12.85 11.01
N ILE A 105 2.86 12.07 11.93
CA ILE A 105 2.72 12.27 13.37
C ILE A 105 3.81 13.22 13.85
N GLN A 106 3.42 14.45 14.18
CA GLN A 106 4.31 15.45 14.77
C GLN A 106 3.98 15.66 16.26
N LYS A 107 4.83 16.42 16.96
CA LYS A 107 4.63 16.69 18.39
C LYS A 107 3.40 17.55 18.67
N THR A 108 3.01 18.41 17.74
CA THR A 108 1.96 19.42 17.90
C THR A 108 0.75 19.11 17.04
N ILE A 109 0.93 19.00 15.72
CA ILE A 109 -0.16 18.79 14.76
C ILE A 109 0.18 17.60 13.87
N SER A 110 -0.71 16.61 13.82
CA SER A 110 -0.60 15.49 12.89
C SER A 110 -1.32 15.81 11.59
N TYR A 111 -0.74 15.42 10.46
CA TYR A 111 -1.33 15.62 9.14
C TYR A 111 -1.71 14.29 8.51
N VAL A 112 -2.85 14.26 7.80
CA VAL A 112 -3.34 13.10 7.06
C VAL A 112 -3.32 13.42 5.57
N GLU A 113 -2.70 12.56 4.78
CA GLU A 113 -2.58 12.70 3.33
C GLU A 113 -3.13 11.43 2.66
N VAL A 114 -4.16 11.56 1.81
CA VAL A 114 -4.65 10.46 0.97
C VAL A 114 -3.82 10.43 -0.31
N VAL A 115 -2.89 9.48 -0.40
CA VAL A 115 -1.83 9.44 -1.42
C VAL A 115 -2.18 8.59 -2.64
N LEU A 116 -3.15 7.70 -2.45
CA LEU A 116 -3.77 6.91 -3.48
C LEU A 116 -5.24 6.78 -3.11
N ASP A 117 -6.10 7.31 -3.98
CA ASP A 117 -7.52 7.04 -3.87
C ASP A 117 -7.85 5.71 -4.57
N LYS A 118 -8.97 5.10 -4.20
CA LYS A 118 -9.43 3.89 -4.86
C LYS A 118 -9.68 4.19 -6.34
N SER A 119 -9.13 3.37 -7.22
CA SER A 119 -9.34 3.49 -8.65
C SER A 119 -9.33 2.12 -9.28
N GLU A 120 -10.13 1.94 -10.33
CA GLU A 120 -10.02 0.77 -11.19
C GLU A 120 -8.62 0.76 -11.83
N TYR A 121 -7.76 -0.15 -11.38
CA TYR A 121 -6.48 -0.33 -12.04
C TYR A 121 -6.67 -1.06 -13.36
N ARG A 122 -6.30 -0.38 -14.46
CA ARG A 122 -6.26 -0.96 -15.79
C ARG A 122 -4.80 -1.24 -16.18
N PRO A 123 -4.34 -2.51 -16.18
CA PRO A 123 -2.97 -2.83 -16.53
C PRO A 123 -2.63 -2.39 -17.95
N ARG A 124 -1.60 -1.55 -18.08
CA ARG A 124 -1.00 -1.24 -19.37
C ARG A 124 0.27 -2.07 -19.56
N LYS A 125 0.29 -2.93 -20.59
CA LYS A 125 1.51 -3.66 -20.97
C LYS A 125 2.56 -2.69 -21.51
N ASN A 126 3.81 -2.84 -21.07
CA ASN A 126 4.93 -2.14 -21.67
C ASN A 126 5.39 -2.89 -22.92
N LYS A 127 4.81 -2.52 -24.08
CA LYS A 127 5.09 -3.19 -25.37
C LYS A 127 6.59 -3.19 -25.72
N ALA A 128 7.34 -2.17 -25.32
CA ALA A 128 8.78 -2.09 -25.59
C ALA A 128 9.57 -3.12 -24.78
N GLN A 129 9.30 -3.22 -23.47
CA GLN A 129 9.93 -4.24 -22.63
C GLN A 129 9.52 -5.65 -23.05
N GLN A 130 8.27 -5.84 -23.47
CA GLN A 130 7.81 -7.12 -24.01
C GLN A 130 8.61 -7.50 -25.27
N LYS A 131 8.78 -6.60 -26.23
CA LYS A 131 9.60 -6.85 -27.42
C LYS A 131 11.06 -7.14 -27.09
N CYS A 132 11.62 -6.44 -26.09
CA CYS A 132 12.98 -6.68 -25.62
C CYS A 132 13.14 -8.10 -25.06
N LEU A 133 12.19 -8.53 -24.21
CA LEU A 133 12.12 -9.88 -23.67
C LEU A 133 11.99 -10.93 -24.78
N GLU A 134 11.10 -10.70 -25.76
CA GLU A 134 10.91 -11.59 -26.91
C GLU A 134 12.18 -11.70 -27.75
N LYS A 135 12.87 -10.58 -28.01
CA LYS A 135 14.15 -10.58 -28.73
C LYS A 135 15.22 -11.36 -27.97
N GLU A 136 15.40 -11.07 -26.69
CA GLU A 136 16.36 -11.78 -25.83
C GLU A 136 16.12 -13.29 -25.89
N PHE A 137 14.88 -13.72 -25.71
CA PHE A 137 14.49 -15.12 -25.76
C PHE A 137 14.83 -15.77 -27.11
N LEU A 138 14.52 -15.12 -28.24
CA LEU A 138 14.79 -15.64 -29.58
C LEU A 138 16.28 -15.68 -29.94
N THR A 139 17.07 -14.74 -29.43
CA THR A 139 18.52 -14.65 -29.73
C THR A 139 19.38 -15.49 -28.79
N ARG A 140 18.82 -15.97 -27.67
CA ARG A 140 19.56 -16.78 -26.70
C ARG A 140 19.81 -18.18 -27.28
N LEU A 141 21.08 -18.55 -27.39
CA LEU A 141 21.50 -19.89 -27.81
C LEU A 141 21.56 -20.82 -26.59
N GLY A 142 20.63 -21.77 -26.53
CA GLY A 142 20.52 -22.77 -25.47
C GLY A 142 19.98 -22.22 -24.14
N ASP A 143 19.63 -23.14 -23.23
CA ASP A 143 19.25 -22.81 -21.85
C ASP A 143 20.45 -23.04 -20.93
N THR A 144 21.35 -22.05 -20.90
CA THR A 144 22.65 -22.20 -20.23
C THR A 144 22.59 -22.05 -18.72
N GLN A 145 21.44 -21.63 -18.14
CA GLN A 145 21.29 -21.42 -16.71
C GLN A 145 19.92 -21.84 -16.19
N ALA A 146 19.92 -22.77 -15.24
CA ALA A 146 18.76 -23.01 -14.41
C ALA A 146 18.39 -21.73 -13.64
N GLY A 147 17.11 -21.35 -13.71
CA GLY A 147 16.56 -20.18 -13.01
C GLY A 147 16.79 -20.24 -11.50
N GLY A 148 17.00 -19.08 -10.87
CA GLY A 148 17.27 -18.98 -9.43
C GLY A 148 18.75 -19.11 -9.04
N SER A 149 19.65 -19.33 -9.99
CA SER A 149 21.10 -19.28 -9.74
C SER A 149 21.60 -17.84 -9.58
N THR A 150 22.39 -17.60 -8.53
CA THR A 150 22.88 -16.27 -8.18
C THR A 150 23.93 -15.81 -9.20
N ARG A 151 23.58 -14.80 -10.02
CA ARG A 151 24.47 -13.98 -10.87
C ARG A 151 25.78 -14.67 -11.30
N GLN A 152 25.71 -15.73 -12.11
CA GLN A 152 26.80 -16.02 -13.02
C GLN A 152 26.50 -15.30 -14.34
N LYS A 153 27.35 -14.34 -14.74
CA LYS A 153 27.27 -13.75 -16.07
C LYS A 153 27.86 -14.75 -17.06
N VAL A 154 27.01 -15.50 -17.76
CA VAL A 154 27.39 -16.06 -19.06
C VAL A 154 26.17 -16.01 -19.98
N GLY A 155 25.95 -14.86 -20.60
CA GLY A 155 25.06 -14.75 -21.73
C GLY A 155 25.89 -14.81 -23.00
N LEU A 156 26.02 -15.99 -23.61
CA LEU A 156 26.39 -16.09 -25.03
C LEU A 156 25.19 -15.55 -25.81
N THR A 157 25.22 -14.24 -26.04
CA THR A 157 24.37 -13.58 -27.02
C THR A 157 25.12 -13.70 -28.35
N ALA A 158 24.43 -14.17 -29.39
CA ALA A 158 24.98 -14.20 -30.74
C ALA A 158 25.29 -12.79 -31.25
#